data_AF-A0A918VV47-F1
#
_entry.id   AF-A0A918VV47-F1
#
_cell.length_a   1.000
_cell.length_b   1.000
_cell.length_c   1.000
_cell.angle_alpha   90.00
_cell.angle_beta   90.00
_cell.angle_gamma   90.00
#
_symmetry.space_group_name_H-M   'P 1'
#
loop_
_entity.id
_entity.type
_entity.pdbx_description
1 polymer ?
#
loop_
_entity_poly.entity_id
_entity_poly.type
_entity_poly.pdbx_seq_one_letter_code
_entity_poly.pdbx_strand_id
1 'polypeptide(L)'
;MTLYRLANELDETARQSAELVDGITNALQILASGSENPEAARQQATSMIVSTLQGQDRIEQRCKNLAHAARHFAMLPARNDDSDYEDVWSQLTLDELRLAELSGAAAQEGHGEPDLF
;
A
#
# COMPACT_ATOMS: atom_id res chain seq x y z
N MET A 1 20.82 7.40 -9.58
CA MET A 1 20.24 6.29 -8.78
C MET A 1 18.71 6.20 -8.85
N THR A 2 18.05 7.04 -9.63
CA THR A 2 16.62 7.35 -9.46
C THR A 2 15.68 6.35 -10.13
N LEU A 3 16.07 5.81 -11.29
CA LEU A 3 15.37 4.67 -11.90
C LEU A 3 15.50 3.38 -11.08
N TYR A 4 16.63 3.20 -10.38
CA TYR A 4 16.83 2.05 -9.48
C TYR A 4 15.93 2.15 -8.24
N ARG A 5 15.83 3.35 -7.63
CA ARG A 5 14.87 3.61 -6.54
C ARG A 5 13.44 3.37 -7.01
N LEU A 6 13.05 3.91 -8.18
CA LEU A 6 11.72 3.68 -8.75
C LEU A 6 11.43 2.18 -8.98
N ALA A 7 12.41 1.41 -9.47
CA ALA A 7 12.26 -0.03 -9.66
C ALA A 7 12.02 -0.76 -8.33
N ASN A 8 12.80 -0.45 -7.29
CA ASN A 8 12.62 -1.05 -5.96
C ASN A 8 11.23 -0.73 -5.37
N GLU A 9 10.77 0.51 -5.55
CA GLU A 9 9.43 0.92 -5.08
C GLU A 9 8.31 0.17 -5.83
N LEU A 10 8.48 -0.09 -7.13
CA LEU A 10 7.54 -0.90 -7.91
C LEU A 10 7.54 -2.36 -7.47
N ASP A 11 8.71 -2.96 -7.25
CA ASP A 11 8.85 -4.34 -6.76
C ASP A 11 8.18 -4.51 -5.39
N GLU A 12 8.41 -3.56 -4.48
CA GLU A 12 7.80 -3.57 -3.15
C GLU A 12 6.28 -3.35 -3.23
N THR A 13 5.80 -2.49 -4.13
CA THR A 13 4.36 -2.31 -4.38
C THR A 13 3.72 -3.60 -4.90
N ALA A 14 4.39 -4.30 -5.81
CA ALA A 14 3.92 -5.57 -6.35
C ALA A 14 3.88 -6.67 -5.27
N ARG A 15 4.92 -6.74 -4.42
CA ARG A 15 4.99 -7.66 -3.29
C ARG A 15 3.83 -7.44 -2.32
N GLN A 16 3.63 -6.20 -1.86
CA GLN A 16 2.54 -5.85 -0.94
C GLN A 16 1.17 -6.12 -1.57
N SER A 17 0.98 -5.84 -2.86
CA SER A 17 -0.28 -6.15 -3.55
C SER A 17 -0.60 -7.66 -3.54
N ALA A 18 0.40 -8.53 -3.65
CA ALA A 18 0.20 -9.97 -3.54
C ALA A 18 -0.21 -10.39 -2.12
N GLU A 19 0.41 -9.82 -1.09
CA GLU A 19 0.06 -10.09 0.32
C GLU A 19 -1.38 -9.72 0.65
N LEU A 20 -1.90 -8.66 0.03
CA LEU A 20 -3.32 -8.29 0.17
C LEU A 20 -4.25 -9.36 -0.41
N VAL A 21 -3.88 -9.98 -1.53
CA VAL A 21 -4.68 -11.10 -2.09
C VAL A 21 -4.69 -12.29 -1.13
N ASP A 22 -3.57 -12.56 -0.46
CA ASP A 22 -3.49 -13.60 0.58
C ASP A 22 -4.38 -13.26 1.77
N GLY A 23 -4.43 -12.00 2.19
CA GLY A 23 -5.34 -11.49 3.23
C GLY A 23 -6.81 -11.77 2.93
N ILE A 24 -7.28 -11.45 1.72
CA ILE A 24 -8.64 -11.79 1.27
C ILE A 24 -8.85 -13.31 1.24
N THR A 25 -7.89 -14.05 0.69
CA THR A 25 -7.99 -15.51 0.55
C THR A 25 -8.14 -16.18 1.92
N ASN A 26 -7.36 -15.75 2.90
CA ASN A 26 -7.43 -16.26 4.27
C ASN A 26 -8.79 -15.92 4.93
N ALA A 27 -9.30 -14.70 4.74
CA ALA A 27 -10.61 -14.31 5.24
C ALA A 27 -11.74 -15.17 4.63
N LEU A 28 -11.68 -15.43 3.32
CA LEU A 28 -12.64 -16.30 2.65
C LEU A 28 -12.56 -17.75 3.15
N GLN A 29 -11.35 -18.26 3.43
CA GLN A 29 -11.18 -19.59 4.03
C GLN A 29 -11.81 -19.68 5.41
N ILE A 30 -11.69 -18.65 6.26
CA ILE A 30 -12.34 -18.59 7.57
C ILE A 30 -13.87 -18.62 7.43
N LEU A 31 -14.42 -17.89 6.46
CA LEU A 31 -15.86 -17.89 6.20
C LEU A 31 -16.37 -19.22 5.62
N ALA A 32 -15.55 -19.90 4.82
CA ALA A 32 -15.89 -21.17 4.19
C ALA A 32 -15.73 -22.37 5.13
N SER A 33 -14.89 -22.26 6.16
CA SER A 33 -14.70 -23.33 7.13
C SER A 33 -15.87 -23.38 8.11
N GLY A 34 -16.40 -24.58 8.35
CA GLY A 34 -17.45 -24.80 9.34
C GLY A 34 -16.93 -24.51 10.74
N SER A 35 -17.17 -23.29 11.23
CA SER A 35 -16.77 -22.86 12.57
C SER A 35 -17.79 -23.28 13.63
N GLU A 36 -17.31 -23.76 14.76
CA GLU A 36 -18.12 -23.99 15.97
C GLU A 36 -18.70 -22.68 16.53
N ASN A 37 -18.07 -21.53 16.20
CA ASN A 37 -18.57 -20.19 16.50
C ASN A 37 -18.61 -19.30 15.22
N PRO A 38 -19.74 -19.33 14.48
CA PRO A 38 -19.88 -18.61 13.21
C PRO A 38 -19.80 -17.08 13.32
N GLU A 39 -20.21 -16.50 14.46
CA GLU A 39 -20.17 -15.04 14.65
C GLU A 39 -18.74 -14.55 14.82
N ALA A 40 -17.94 -15.24 15.64
CA ALA A 40 -16.52 -14.91 15.80
C ALA A 40 -15.75 -15.05 14.48
N ALA A 41 -16.04 -16.11 13.70
CA ALA A 41 -15.43 -16.32 12.37
C ALA A 41 -15.80 -15.18 11.40
N ARG A 42 -17.08 -14.74 11.37
CA ARG A 42 -17.51 -13.59 10.58
C ARG A 42 -16.80 -12.31 10.99
N GLN A 43 -16.70 -12.03 12.28
CA GLN A 43 -16.06 -10.82 12.78
C GLN A 43 -14.57 -10.79 12.42
N GLN A 44 -13.86 -11.90 12.61
CA GLN A 44 -12.45 -12.04 12.23
C GLN A 44 -12.26 -11.84 10.73
N ALA A 45 -13.01 -12.56 9.88
CA ALA A 45 -12.90 -12.42 8.44
C ALA A 45 -13.24 -11.00 7.96
N THR A 46 -14.25 -10.36 8.56
CA THR A 46 -14.61 -8.98 8.24
C THR A 46 -13.46 -8.03 8.56
N SER A 47 -12.82 -8.17 9.71
CA SER A 47 -11.66 -7.37 10.10
C SER A 47 -10.51 -7.53 9.09
N MET A 48 -10.21 -8.77 8.70
CA MET A 48 -9.16 -9.05 7.70
C MET A 48 -9.49 -8.44 6.33
N ILE A 49 -10.73 -8.57 5.86
CA ILE A 49 -11.18 -7.96 4.60
C ILE A 49 -11.04 -6.44 4.66
N VAL A 50 -11.49 -5.83 5.74
CA VAL A 50 -11.41 -4.38 5.94
C VAL A 50 -9.95 -3.90 5.92
N SER A 51 -9.06 -4.52 6.72
CA SER A 51 -7.63 -4.20 6.75
C SER A 51 -6.99 -4.35 5.36
N THR A 52 -7.34 -5.42 4.65
CA THR A 52 -6.83 -5.68 3.29
C THR A 52 -7.30 -4.65 2.26
N LEU A 53 -8.57 -4.25 2.31
CA LEU A 53 -9.11 -3.22 1.41
C LEU A 53 -8.46 -1.86 1.66
N GLN A 54 -8.17 -1.54 2.92
CA GLN A 54 -7.43 -0.32 3.28
C GLN A 54 -5.99 -0.36 2.75
N GLY A 55 -5.32 -1.51 2.86
CA GLY A 55 -4.01 -1.72 2.23
C GLY A 55 -4.07 -1.51 0.71
N GLN A 56 -5.12 -1.99 0.05
CA GLN A 56 -5.29 -1.83 -1.40
C GLN A 56 -5.47 -0.36 -1.82
N ASP A 57 -6.19 0.44 -1.03
CA ASP A 57 -6.30 1.88 -1.28
C ASP A 57 -4.93 2.58 -1.18
N ARG A 58 -4.09 2.19 -0.20
CA ARG A 58 -2.71 2.70 -0.09
C ARG A 58 -1.84 2.30 -1.28
N ILE A 59 -1.98 1.06 -1.78
CA ILE A 59 -1.29 0.60 -2.99
C ILE A 59 -1.69 1.43 -4.21
N GLU A 60 -2.97 1.77 -4.35
CA GLU A 60 -3.44 2.62 -5.44
C GLU A 60 -2.81 4.03 -5.38
N GLN A 61 -2.77 4.63 -4.19
CA GLN A 61 -2.14 5.94 -3.98
C GLN A 61 -0.63 5.89 -4.31
N ARG A 62 0.08 4.86 -3.82
CA ARG A 62 1.51 4.66 -4.13
C ARG A 62 1.74 4.52 -5.64
N CYS A 63 0.91 3.74 -6.34
CA CYS A 63 0.98 3.63 -7.80
C CYS A 63 0.82 4.98 -8.50
N LYS A 64 -0.13 5.83 -8.05
CA LYS A 64 -0.32 7.19 -8.60
C LYS A 64 0.91 8.06 -8.37
N ASN A 65 1.49 8.01 -7.17
CA ASN A 65 2.70 8.76 -6.82
C ASN A 65 3.90 8.32 -7.65
N LEU A 66 4.13 7.02 -7.79
CA LEU A 66 5.21 6.48 -8.63
C LEU A 66 5.02 6.84 -10.10
N ALA A 67 3.78 6.81 -10.61
CA ALA A 67 3.49 7.26 -11.97
C ALA A 67 3.72 8.76 -12.16
N HIS A 68 3.42 9.58 -11.14
CA HIS A 68 3.73 11.01 -11.15
C HIS A 68 5.25 11.26 -11.18
N ALA A 69 5.99 10.63 -10.26
CA ALA A 69 7.45 10.70 -10.21
C ALA A 69 8.10 10.27 -11.53
N ALA A 70 7.67 9.15 -12.10
CA ALA A 70 8.17 8.64 -13.37
C ALA A 70 7.98 9.63 -14.53
N ARG A 71 6.83 10.31 -14.60
CA ARG A 71 6.58 11.36 -15.61
C ARG A 71 7.49 12.57 -15.39
N HIS A 72 7.68 12.99 -14.14
CA HIS A 72 8.60 14.08 -13.82
C HIS A 72 10.03 13.74 -14.21
N PHE A 73 10.53 12.56 -13.85
CA PHE A 73 11.86 12.10 -14.24
C PHE A 73 12.06 12.08 -15.76
N ALA A 74 11.04 11.69 -16.52
CA ALA A 74 11.10 11.68 -17.99
C ALA A 74 11.15 13.10 -18.61
N MET A 75 10.70 14.12 -17.88
CA MET A 75 10.73 15.52 -18.33
C MET A 75 11.98 16.28 -17.90
N LEU A 76 12.78 15.73 -16.99
CA LEU A 76 13.99 16.41 -16.54
C LEU A 76 15.04 16.47 -17.68
N PRO A 77 15.82 17.57 -17.79
CA PRO A 77 16.91 17.72 -18.76
C PRO A 77 17.92 16.55 -18.77
N ALA A 78 18.72 16.40 -19.83
CA ALA A 78 19.74 15.33 -19.86
C ALA A 78 20.91 15.55 -18.86
N ARG A 79 21.05 16.76 -18.31
CA ARG A 79 21.99 17.12 -17.26
C ARG A 79 21.20 17.72 -16.10
N ASN A 80 20.89 16.88 -15.13
CA ASN A 80 20.30 17.29 -13.86
C ASN A 80 21.25 16.89 -12.74
N ASP A 81 21.16 17.62 -11.65
CA ASP A 81 21.81 17.22 -10.42
C ASP A 81 20.91 16.23 -9.67
N ASP A 82 21.50 15.40 -8.80
CA ASP A 82 20.73 14.42 -8.02
C ASP A 82 19.65 15.10 -7.14
N SER A 83 19.82 16.38 -6.79
CA SER A 83 18.84 17.19 -6.04
C SER A 83 17.50 17.36 -6.76
N ASP A 84 17.50 17.46 -8.09
CA ASP A 84 16.26 17.64 -8.86
C ASP A 84 15.34 16.40 -8.74
N TYR A 85 15.94 15.22 -8.50
CA TYR A 85 15.18 14.00 -8.29
C TYR A 85 14.70 13.84 -6.85
N GLU A 86 15.51 14.26 -5.86
CA GLU A 86 15.09 14.26 -4.45
C GLU A 86 13.93 15.23 -4.21
N ASP A 87 13.90 16.37 -4.90
CA ASP A 87 12.76 17.29 -4.85
C ASP A 87 11.46 16.61 -5.31
N VAL A 88 11.51 15.83 -6.40
CA VAL A 88 10.35 15.06 -6.87
C VAL A 88 9.92 14.01 -5.86
N TRP A 89 10.87 13.32 -5.21
CA TRP A 89 10.56 12.33 -4.15
C TRP A 89 9.92 12.99 -2.92
N SER A 90 10.42 14.15 -2.50
CA SER A 90 9.92 14.88 -1.33
C SER A 90 8.47 15.37 -1.49
N GLN A 91 7.98 15.47 -2.72
CA GLN A 91 6.63 15.91 -3.05
C GLN A 91 5.60 14.78 -3.08
N LEU A 92 6.03 13.52 -2.97
CA LEU A 92 5.11 12.39 -2.96
C LEU A 92 4.45 12.28 -1.58
N THR A 93 3.12 12.34 -1.51
CA THR A 93 2.36 12.24 -0.27
C THR A 93 1.49 10.99 -0.28
N LEU A 94 1.43 10.26 0.84
CA LEU A 94 0.39 9.25 1.05
C LEU A 94 -0.84 9.95 1.63
N ASP A 95 -1.92 10.02 0.85
CA ASP A 95 -3.19 10.58 1.31
C ASP A 95 -3.89 9.65 2.31
N GLU A 96 -4.82 10.20 3.08
CA GLU A 96 -5.69 9.43 3.97
C GLU A 96 -6.53 8.40 3.20
N LEU A 97 -6.92 7.31 3.87
CA LEU A 97 -7.73 6.24 3.28
C LEU A 97 -9.04 6.79 2.68
N ARG A 98 -9.56 6.16 1.62
CA ARG A 98 -10.82 6.59 0.97
C ARG A 98 -12.02 6.64 1.92
N LEU A 99 -12.01 5.80 2.94
CA LEU A 99 -13.00 5.80 4.00
C LEU A 99 -12.34 6.30 5.29
N ALA A 100 -12.63 7.55 5.67
CA ALA A 100 -12.03 8.17 6.85
C ALA A 100 -12.33 7.40 8.15
N GLU A 101 -13.50 6.76 8.25
CA GLU A 101 -13.90 5.94 9.41
C GLU A 101 -13.02 4.69 9.60
N LEU A 102 -12.32 4.29 8.55
CA LEU A 102 -11.47 3.11 8.49
C LEU A 102 -9.99 3.43 8.80
N SER A 103 -9.61 4.71 8.83
CA SER A 103 -8.22 5.17 9.07
C SER A 103 -7.65 4.76 10.43
N GLY A 104 -8.50 4.63 11.46
CA GLY A 104 -8.06 4.26 12.82
C GLY A 104 -7.86 2.76 13.05
N ALA A 105 -8.47 1.89 12.23
CA ALA A 105 -8.36 0.44 12.40
C ALA A 105 -6.99 -0.11 11.93
N ALA A 106 -6.38 0.53 10.94
CA ALA A 106 -5.05 0.18 10.43
C ALA A 106 -3.90 0.57 11.37
N ALA A 107 -4.08 1.57 12.23
CA ALA A 107 -3.04 2.05 13.16
C ALA A 107 -2.78 1.09 14.33
N GLN A 108 -3.62 0.05 14.52
CA GLN A 108 -3.49 -0.91 15.61
C GLN A 108 -2.80 -2.23 15.23
N GLU A 109 -2.68 -2.55 13.93
CA GLU A 109 -1.92 -3.72 13.49
C GLU A 109 -0.46 -3.32 13.26
N GLY A 110 0.37 -3.54 14.29
CA GLY A 110 1.82 -3.32 14.28
C GLY A 110 2.58 -4.27 13.35
N HIS A 111 2.23 -4.27 12.07
CA HIS A 111 3.12 -4.74 11.01
C HIS A 111 4.03 -3.58 10.65
N GLY A 112 5.29 -3.71 11.09
CA GLY A 112 6.37 -2.72 11.01
C GLY A 112 6.13 -1.67 9.96
N GLU A 113 5.74 -0.48 10.42
CA GLU A 113 5.84 0.72 9.60
C GLU A 113 7.25 0.71 9.02
N PRO A 114 7.41 0.66 7.68
CA PRO A 114 8.66 1.11 7.13
C PRO A 114 8.74 2.59 7.52
N ASP A 115 9.89 3.04 8.03
CA ASP A 115 10.24 4.45 7.95
C ASP A 115 10.04 4.86 6.48
N LEU A 116 8.94 5.57 6.21
CA LEU A 116 8.58 6.06 4.90
C LEU A 116 8.98 7.53 4.89
N PHE A 117 10.26 7.77 4.59
CA PHE A 117 10.87 8.78 3.70
C PHE A 117 12.39 8.73 3.85
#